data_AF-A0A920PDX7-F1
#
_entry.id   AF-A0A920PDX7-F1
#
_cell.length_a   1.000
_cell.length_b   1.000
_cell.length_c   1.000
_cell.angle_alpha   90.00
_cell.angle_beta   90.00
_cell.angle_gamma   90.00
#
_symmetry.space_group_name_H-M   'P 1'
#
loop_
_entity.id
_entity.type
_entity.pdbx_description
1 polymer ?
#
loop_
_entity_poly.entity_id
_entity_poly.type
_entity_poly.pdbx_seq_one_letter_code
_entity_poly.pdbx_strand_id
1 'polypeptide(L)'
;MELLIMIDALRRASAERITAVIPYYGYARQDRKNEPRVPITSKLVADLVVTAGADRVLTVDLHAGQIQGFFNIPVDHLFAINVLIDYIKDQKLENLIVISPDAGGVERARAYAKRLNSSLAIIDKRRDVPNEGESNEYHW
;
A
#
# COMPACT_ATOMS: atom_id res chain seq x y z
N MET A 1 -8.99 17.17 1.47
CA MET A 1 -10.31 17.84 1.49
C MET A 1 -10.88 17.98 0.10
N GLU A 2 -10.12 18.46 -0.88
CA GLU A 2 -10.57 18.63 -2.29
C GLU A 2 -11.35 17.42 -2.86
N LEU A 3 -10.81 16.20 -2.74
CA LEU A 3 -11.51 14.98 -3.19
C LEU A 3 -12.92 14.84 -2.62
N LEU A 4 -13.11 15.09 -1.32
CA LEU A 4 -14.41 14.98 -0.66
C LEU A 4 -15.39 16.04 -1.17
N ILE A 5 -14.89 17.26 -1.41
CA ILE A 5 -15.69 18.36 -1.95
C ILE A 5 -16.14 18.03 -3.38
N MET A 6 -15.25 17.46 -4.21
CA MET A 6 -15.60 17.04 -5.57
C MET A 6 -16.65 15.93 -5.57
N ILE A 7 -16.51 14.93 -4.69
CA ILE A 7 -17.50 13.84 -4.54
C ILE A 7 -18.87 14.41 -4.14
N ASP A 8 -18.92 15.25 -3.09
CA ASP A 8 -20.19 15.85 -2.63
C ASP A 8 -20.84 16.72 -3.72
N ALA A 9 -20.04 17.51 -4.46
CA ALA A 9 -20.53 18.32 -5.56
C ALA A 9 -21.13 17.47 -6.69
N LEU A 10 -20.45 16.39 -7.11
CA LEU A 10 -20.95 15.46 -8.13
C LEU A 10 -22.23 14.75 -7.69
N ARG A 11 -22.30 14.35 -6.42
CA ARG A 11 -23.50 13.71 -5.84
C ARG A 11 -24.69 14.67 -5.85
N ARG A 12 -24.49 15.93 -5.48
CA ARG A 12 -25.54 16.98 -5.54
C ARG A 12 -25.93 17.34 -6.96
N ALA A 13 -25.01 17.19 -7.91
CA ALA A 13 -25.27 17.28 -9.35
C ALA A 13 -25.91 16.01 -9.94
N SER A 14 -26.36 15.07 -9.09
CA SER A 14 -27.11 13.87 -9.47
C SER A 14 -26.32 12.90 -10.35
N ALA A 15 -25.00 12.80 -10.17
CA ALA A 15 -24.21 11.72 -10.78
C ALA A 15 -24.79 10.34 -10.39
N GLU A 16 -24.98 9.45 -11.38
CA GLU A 16 -25.51 8.11 -11.15
C GLU A 16 -24.56 7.24 -10.30
N ARG A 17 -23.25 7.39 -10.52
CA ARG A 17 -22.22 6.65 -9.79
C ARG A 17 -20.89 7.40 -9.75
N ILE A 18 -20.23 7.42 -8.60
CA ILE A 18 -18.95 8.08 -8.35
C ILE A 18 -17.92 7.04 -7.91
N THR A 19 -16.84 6.90 -8.68
CA THR A 19 -15.68 6.08 -8.27
C THR A 19 -14.53 6.99 -7.87
N ALA A 20 -14.08 6.88 -6.62
CA ALA A 20 -12.91 7.60 -6.14
C ALA A 20 -11.64 6.86 -6.58
N VAL A 21 -10.96 7.39 -7.59
CA VAL A 21 -9.65 6.89 -8.01
C VAL A 21 -8.58 7.57 -7.16
N ILE A 22 -7.97 6.80 -6.25
CA ILE A 22 -6.98 7.26 -5.28
C ILE A 22 -5.69 6.44 -5.50
N PRO A 23 -4.83 6.81 -6.45
CA PRO A 23 -3.63 6.03 -6.78
C PRO A 23 -2.74 5.77 -5.56
N TYR A 24 -2.61 6.76 -4.69
CA TYR A 24 -1.90 6.65 -3.42
C TYR A 24 -2.81 6.99 -2.24
N TYR A 25 -3.15 6.00 -1.44
CA TYR A 25 -3.98 6.17 -0.25
C TYR A 25 -3.15 6.72 0.93
N GLY A 26 -3.08 8.05 1.06
CA GLY A 26 -2.10 8.72 1.91
C GLY A 26 -2.07 8.32 3.40
N TYR A 27 -3.22 7.99 3.99
CA TYR A 27 -3.29 7.58 5.40
C TYR A 27 -3.18 6.07 5.62
N ALA A 28 -2.79 5.31 4.60
CA ALA A 28 -2.74 3.85 4.66
C ALA A 28 -1.85 3.28 5.78
N ARG A 29 -0.85 4.02 6.26
CA ARG A 29 0.06 3.57 7.33
C ARG A 29 -0.52 3.65 8.75
N GLN A 30 -1.63 4.38 8.94
CA GLN A 30 -2.31 4.53 10.23
C GLN A 30 -3.55 3.62 10.25
N ASP A 31 -3.35 2.33 10.02
CA ASP A 31 -4.34 1.28 9.82
C ASP A 31 -4.62 0.45 11.08
N ARG A 32 -3.86 0.65 12.17
CA ARG A 32 -4.08 -0.04 13.44
C ARG A 32 -3.75 0.86 14.61
N LYS A 33 -4.29 0.50 15.76
CA LYS A 33 -3.96 1.12 17.04
C LYS A 33 -2.71 0.44 17.62
N ASN A 34 -1.54 0.99 17.31
CA ASN A 34 -0.26 0.50 17.82
C ASN A 34 0.02 0.95 19.27
N GLU A 35 -0.64 2.01 19.74
CA GLU A 35 -0.50 2.54 21.10
C GLU A 35 -1.86 2.95 21.70
N PRO A 36 -2.01 3.05 23.03
CA PRO A 36 -3.22 3.60 23.62
C PRO A 36 -3.52 5.02 23.11
N ARG A 37 -4.80 5.29 22.80
CA ARG A 37 -5.34 6.62 22.43
C ARG A 37 -4.84 7.21 21.11
N VAL A 38 -4.29 6.40 20.19
CA VAL A 38 -4.03 6.83 18.81
C VAL A 38 -5.21 6.52 17.88
N PRO A 39 -5.44 7.34 16.83
CA PRO A 39 -6.50 7.10 15.85
C PRO A 39 -6.13 5.99 14.86
N ILE A 40 -7.16 5.38 14.26
CA ILE A 40 -7.02 4.58 13.02
C ILE A 40 -7.42 5.48 11.86
N THR A 41 -6.54 6.41 11.48
CA THR A 41 -6.85 7.46 10.50
C THR A 41 -7.16 6.88 9.12
N SER A 42 -6.58 5.74 8.77
CA SER A 42 -6.92 5.00 7.54
C SER A 42 -8.42 4.65 7.49
N LYS A 43 -9.01 4.25 8.61
CA LYS A 43 -10.45 3.96 8.73
C LYS A 43 -11.29 5.24 8.67
N LEU A 44 -10.87 6.29 9.39
CA LEU A 44 -11.55 7.59 9.38
C LEU A 44 -11.66 8.14 7.95
N VAL A 45 -10.56 8.10 7.17
CA VAL A 45 -10.56 8.60 5.79
C VAL A 45 -11.46 7.76 4.90
N ALA A 46 -11.50 6.43 5.10
CA ALA A 46 -12.42 5.55 4.39
C ALA A 46 -13.89 5.94 4.68
N ASP A 47 -14.22 6.19 5.95
CA ASP A 47 -15.56 6.66 6.35
C ASP A 47 -15.92 7.99 5.72
N LEU A 48 -14.97 8.94 5.67
CA LEU A 48 -15.20 10.24 5.04
C LEU A 48 -15.45 10.12 3.53
N VAL A 49 -14.68 9.29 2.83
CA VAL A 49 -14.85 9.05 1.38
C VAL A 49 -16.22 8.41 1.09
N VAL A 50 -16.61 7.40 1.87
CA VAL A 50 -17.94 6.76 1.76
C VAL A 50 -19.05 7.77 2.09
N THR A 51 -18.89 8.54 3.17
CA THR A 51 -19.89 9.52 3.63
C THR A 51 -20.10 10.65 2.61
N ALA A 52 -19.02 11.14 1.99
CA ALA A 52 -19.11 12.13 0.91
C ALA A 52 -19.95 11.62 -0.27
N GLY A 53 -19.94 10.29 -0.51
CA GLY A 53 -20.80 9.64 -1.48
C GLY A 53 -20.07 8.89 -2.59
N ALA A 54 -18.86 8.40 -2.35
CA ALA A 54 -18.22 7.49 -3.29
C ALA A 54 -18.94 6.13 -3.26
N ASP A 55 -19.18 5.54 -4.43
CA ASP A 55 -19.79 4.21 -4.59
C ASP A 55 -18.75 3.09 -4.74
N ARG A 56 -17.51 3.46 -5.11
CA ARG A 56 -16.39 2.55 -5.30
C ARG A 56 -15.07 3.30 -5.09
N VAL A 57 -14.04 2.57 -4.67
CA VAL A 57 -12.66 3.06 -4.63
C VAL A 57 -11.78 2.24 -5.57
N LEU A 58 -10.89 2.91 -6.29
CA LEU A 58 -9.81 2.28 -7.06
C LEU A 58 -8.48 2.81 -6.52
N THR A 59 -7.55 1.93 -6.14
CA THR A 59 -6.27 2.33 -5.54
C THR A 59 -5.15 1.36 -5.91
N VAL A 60 -3.90 1.76 -5.68
CA VAL A 60 -2.70 0.98 -6.03
C VAL A 60 -1.87 0.73 -4.77
N ASP A 61 -1.47 -0.53 -4.55
CA ASP A 61 -0.53 -0.96 -3.51
C ASP A 61 -0.79 -0.34 -2.13
N LEU A 62 -1.96 -0.64 -1.56
CA LEU A 62 -2.28 -0.32 -0.17
C LEU A 62 -1.19 -0.80 0.77
N HIS A 63 -0.90 0.00 1.80
CA HIS A 63 0.11 -0.33 2.80
C HIS A 63 -0.14 -1.70 3.44
N ALA A 64 -1.41 -1.99 3.75
CA ALA A 64 -1.89 -3.26 4.26
C ALA A 64 -3.15 -3.67 3.48
N GLY A 65 -3.22 -4.93 3.04
CA GLY A 65 -4.34 -5.43 2.25
C GLY A 65 -5.69 -5.38 2.98
N GLN A 66 -5.66 -5.41 4.31
CA GLN A 66 -6.82 -5.36 5.21
C GLN A 66 -7.57 -4.02 5.13
N ILE A 67 -6.92 -2.95 4.64
CA ILE A 67 -7.55 -1.63 4.48
C ILE A 67 -8.76 -1.70 3.54
N GLN A 68 -8.82 -2.67 2.63
CA GLN A 68 -10.02 -2.93 1.82
C GLN A 68 -11.26 -3.15 2.69
N GLY A 69 -11.11 -3.81 3.85
CA GLY A 69 -12.20 -4.03 4.81
C GLY A 69 -12.60 -2.79 5.63
N PHE A 70 -11.91 -1.65 5.48
CA PHE A 70 -12.33 -0.39 6.10
C PHE A 70 -13.44 0.33 5.32
N PHE A 71 -13.57 0.00 4.04
CA PHE A 71 -14.59 0.53 3.16
C PHE A 71 -15.82 -0.39 3.17
N ASN A 72 -17.00 0.21 3.32
CA ASN A 72 -18.29 -0.49 3.18
C ASN A 72 -18.79 -0.52 1.72
N ILE A 73 -17.91 -0.15 0.78
CA ILE A 73 -18.15 -0.09 -0.66
C ILE A 73 -17.07 -0.92 -1.38
N PRO A 74 -17.29 -1.38 -2.63
CA PRO A 74 -16.28 -2.11 -3.38
C PRO A 74 -14.96 -1.32 -3.51
N VAL A 75 -13.84 -2.03 -3.30
CA VAL A 75 -12.49 -1.50 -3.48
C VAL A 75 -11.76 -2.36 -4.50
N ASP A 76 -11.36 -1.73 -5.61
CA ASP A 76 -10.46 -2.33 -6.58
C ASP A 76 -9.02 -1.98 -6.16
N HIS A 77 -8.31 -2.98 -5.61
CA HIS A 77 -6.92 -2.84 -5.19
C HIS A 77 -5.98 -3.41 -6.27
N LEU A 78 -5.40 -2.50 -7.04
CA LEU A 78 -4.44 -2.84 -8.08
C LEU A 78 -3.01 -2.97 -7.52
N PHE A 79 -2.18 -3.74 -8.20
CA PHE A 79 -0.78 -3.95 -7.82
C PHE A 79 0.15 -3.44 -8.93
N ALA A 80 1.10 -2.55 -8.59
CA ALA A 80 2.07 -2.04 -9.56
C ALA A 80 3.11 -3.08 -9.98
N ILE A 81 3.17 -4.22 -9.28
CA ILE A 81 4.15 -5.28 -9.51
C ILE A 81 4.24 -5.71 -10.97
N ASN A 82 3.13 -5.80 -11.72
CA ASN A 82 3.17 -6.26 -13.10
C ASN A 82 3.97 -5.29 -13.99
N VAL A 83 3.71 -3.98 -13.87
CA VAL A 83 4.44 -2.95 -14.63
C VAL A 83 5.91 -2.88 -14.23
N LEU A 84 6.19 -3.04 -12.94
CA LEU A 84 7.56 -2.97 -12.42
C LEU A 84 8.39 -4.21 -12.79
N ILE A 85 7.76 -5.40 -12.85
CA ILE A 85 8.42 -6.63 -13.31
C ILE A 85 8.88 -6.49 -14.75
N ASP A 86 8.01 -5.97 -15.63
CA ASP A 86 8.33 -5.81 -17.05
C ASP A 86 9.50 -4.84 -17.23
N TYR A 87 9.45 -3.70 -16.52
CA TYR A 87 10.56 -2.74 -16.50
C TYR A 87 11.89 -3.37 -16.04
N ILE A 88 11.88 -4.16 -14.96
CA ILE A 88 13.10 -4.80 -14.42
C ILE A 88 13.65 -5.84 -15.41
N LYS A 89 12.78 -6.62 -16.07
CA LYS A 89 13.21 -7.60 -17.09
C LYS A 89 13.88 -6.90 -18.28
N ASP A 90 13.37 -5.75 -18.67
CA ASP A 90 13.95 -4.96 -19.77
C ASP A 90 15.35 -4.42 -19.46
N GLN A 91 15.72 -4.29 -18.18
CA GLN A 91 17.07 -3.91 -17.78
C GLN A 91 18.12 -5.01 -18.01
N LYS A 92 17.73 -6.26 -18.30
CA LYS A 92 18.63 -7.40 -18.56
C LYS A 92 19.73 -7.60 -17.51
N LEU A 93 19.36 -7.44 -16.24
CA LEU A 93 20.29 -7.57 -15.12
C LEU A 93 20.77 -9.02 -14.96
N GLU A 94 22.09 -9.21 -14.87
CA GLU A 94 22.70 -10.50 -14.52
C GLU A 94 22.76 -10.67 -13.00
N ASN A 95 22.66 -11.92 -12.52
CA ASN A 95 22.76 -12.27 -11.09
C ASN A 95 21.81 -11.46 -10.18
N LEU A 96 20.58 -11.23 -10.64
CA LEU A 96 19.58 -10.46 -9.91
C LEU A 96 19.23 -11.10 -8.56
N ILE A 97 19.21 -10.28 -7.51
CA ILE A 97 18.70 -10.63 -6.18
C ILE A 97 17.69 -9.56 -5.78
N VAL A 98 16.50 -9.98 -5.34
CA VAL A 98 15.50 -9.08 -4.78
C VAL A 98 15.70 -9.05 -3.27
N ILE A 99 15.82 -7.84 -2.70
CA ILE A 99 16.06 -7.66 -1.26
C ILE A 99 14.82 -7.07 -0.61
N SER A 100 14.37 -7.67 0.50
CA SER A 100 13.43 -7.03 1.41
C SER A 100 14.21 -6.16 2.41
N PRO A 101 13.92 -4.85 2.51
CA PRO A 101 14.66 -3.95 3.40
C PRO A 101 14.31 -4.12 4.88
N ASP A 102 13.18 -4.78 5.18
CA ASP A 102 12.70 -5.09 6.51
C ASP A 102 11.76 -6.31 6.49
N ALA A 103 11.33 -6.77 7.67
CA ALA A 103 10.43 -7.90 7.82
C ALA A 103 9.03 -7.67 7.21
N GLY A 104 8.53 -6.42 7.23
CA GLY A 104 7.21 -6.07 6.69
C GLY A 104 7.15 -6.10 5.16
N GLY A 105 8.28 -5.89 4.50
CA GLY A 105 8.41 -5.98 3.04
C GLY A 105 8.55 -7.39 2.47
N VAL A 106 8.74 -8.42 3.31
CA VAL A 106 9.20 -9.75 2.85
C VAL A 106 8.23 -10.41 1.89
N GLU A 107 6.93 -10.34 2.16
CA GLU A 107 5.92 -10.91 1.26
C GLU A 107 5.93 -10.24 -0.11
N ARG A 108 6.10 -8.92 -0.14
CA ARG A 108 6.23 -8.14 -1.36
C ARG A 108 7.48 -8.53 -2.12
N ALA A 109 8.65 -8.51 -1.46
CA ALA A 109 9.93 -8.89 -2.06
C ALA A 109 9.89 -10.31 -2.62
N ARG A 110 9.31 -11.27 -1.89
CA ARG A 110 9.11 -12.65 -2.33
C ARG A 110 8.24 -12.73 -3.60
N ALA A 111 7.19 -11.92 -3.66
CA ALA A 111 6.32 -11.85 -4.83
C ALA A 111 7.02 -11.31 -6.08
N TYR A 112 8.00 -10.40 -5.92
CA TYR A 112 8.89 -9.94 -6.99
C TYR A 112 9.88 -11.05 -7.39
N ALA A 113 10.60 -11.61 -6.42
CA ALA A 113 11.61 -12.64 -6.65
C ALA A 113 11.05 -13.83 -7.45
N LYS A 114 9.85 -14.30 -7.08
CA LYS A 114 9.17 -15.39 -7.79
C LYS A 114 8.84 -15.05 -9.25
N ARG A 115 8.43 -13.82 -9.55
CA ARG A 115 8.07 -13.38 -10.92
C ARG A 115 9.29 -13.06 -11.79
N LEU A 116 10.41 -12.72 -11.16
CA LEU A 116 11.70 -12.44 -11.82
C LEU A 116 12.59 -13.69 -11.93
N ASN A 117 12.17 -14.81 -11.32
CA ASN A 117 12.98 -16.02 -11.18
C ASN A 117 14.36 -15.71 -10.56
N SER A 118 14.37 -14.91 -9.49
CA SER A 118 15.58 -14.44 -8.81
C SER A 118 15.64 -14.94 -7.37
N SER A 119 16.82 -14.86 -6.76
CA SER A 119 16.98 -15.10 -5.32
C SER A 119 16.31 -13.99 -4.50
N LEU A 120 15.96 -14.31 -3.26
CA LEU A 120 15.42 -13.39 -2.26
C LEU A 120 16.41 -13.25 -1.10
N ALA A 121 16.75 -12.03 -0.74
CA ALA A 121 17.47 -11.71 0.49
C ALA A 121 16.60 -10.85 1.41
N ILE A 122 16.83 -10.93 2.71
CA ILE A 122 16.06 -10.21 3.74
C ILE A 122 17.03 -9.58 4.71
N ILE A 123 16.87 -8.29 4.98
CA ILE A 123 17.66 -7.60 5.99
C ILE A 123 17.03 -7.83 7.37
N ASP A 124 17.78 -8.48 8.28
CA ASP A 124 17.42 -8.56 9.70
C ASP A 124 17.87 -7.28 10.42
N LYS A 125 17.02 -6.25 10.36
CA LYS A 125 17.29 -4.97 11.03
C LYS A 125 16.90 -5.06 12.50
N ARG A 126 17.90 -5.19 13.38
CA ARG A 126 17.73 -5.04 14.83
C ARG A 126 17.92 -3.58 15.22
N ARG A 127 17.04 -3.05 16.06
CA ARG A 127 17.16 -1.71 16.65
C ARG A 127 17.33 -1.89 18.15
N ASP A 128 18.56 -2.08 18.59
CA ASP A 128 18.86 -2.20 20.02
C ASP A 128 18.78 -0.83 20.72
N VAL A 129 18.92 0.28 19.97
CA VAL A 129 18.80 1.65 20.46
C VAL A 129 18.12 2.53 19.39
N PRO A 130 17.24 3.49 19.74
CA PRO A 130 16.79 4.48 18.79
C PRO A 130 18.00 5.24 18.24
N ASN A 131 18.16 5.24 16.90
CA ASN A 131 19.14 5.99 16.11
C ASN A 131 20.53 5.37 15.83
N GLU A 132 20.80 4.11 16.21
CA GLU A 132 21.99 3.38 15.73
C GLU A 132 21.52 2.10 15.00
N GLY A 133 21.49 2.14 13.67
CA GLY A 133 21.06 1.01 12.85
C GLY A 133 22.26 0.19 12.41
N GLU A 134 22.65 -0.84 13.17
CA GLU A 134 23.55 -1.88 12.66
C GLU A 134 22.73 -2.86 11.82
N SER A 135 22.95 -2.85 10.50
CA SER A 135 22.39 -3.83 9.57
C SER A 135 23.35 -5.02 9.46
N ASN A 136 23.00 -6.14 10.09
CA ASN A 136 23.70 -7.41 9.87
C ASN A 136 23.07 -8.11 8.64
N GLU A 137 23.83 -8.21 7.55
CA GLU A 137 23.47 -9.02 6.40
C GLU A 137 23.75 -10.50 6.71
N TYR A 138 22.71 -11.34 6.68
CA TYR A 138 22.86 -12.79 6.69
C TYR A 138 22.52 -13.32 5.30
N HIS A 139 23.50 -13.95 4.65
CA HIS A 139 23.30 -14.73 3.43
C HIS A 139 22.82 -16.14 3.79
N TRP A 140 21.67 -16.55 3.24
CA TRP A 140 21.21 -17.95 3.20
C TRP A 140 21.12 -18.40 1.75
#